data_AF-A0AAV3R1H3-F1
#
_entry.id   AF-A0AAV3R1H3-F1
#
_cell.length_a   1.000
_cell.length_b   1.000
_cell.length_c   1.000
_cell.angle_alpha   90.00
_cell.angle_beta   90.00
_cell.angle_gamma   90.00
#
_symmetry.space_group_name_H-M   'P 1'
#
loop_
_entity.id
_entity.type
_entity.pdbx_description
1 polymer ?
#
loop_
_entity_poly.entity_id
_entity_poly.type
_entity_poly.pdbx_seq_one_letter_code
_entity_poly.pdbx_strand_id
1 'polypeptide(L)'
;MFVPSNKRADVRTGCLANMRLKIDFTKKGYLIYHWTDEHNHIMIDADKVHLLPMFRDIQPAQKSIIDMHISCGISERATYDTFLSIYGGHPNVGFTRRDMSNYVQKNKMRNMAPGDGHVM
;
A
#
# COMPACT_ATOMS: atom_id res chain seq x y z
N MET A 1 -0.79 -23.82 22.12
CA MET A 1 -1.15 -23.67 20.70
C MET A 1 -0.08 -22.79 20.07
N PHE A 2 0.73 -23.31 19.15
CA PHE A 2 1.78 -22.52 18.50
C PHE A 2 1.13 -21.58 17.48
N VAL A 3 1.18 -20.27 17.73
CA VAL A 3 0.86 -19.27 16.72
C VAL A 3 2.10 -19.15 15.83
N PRO A 4 2.05 -19.50 14.54
CA PRO A 4 3.21 -19.35 13.68
C PRO A 4 3.49 -17.86 13.55
N SER A 5 4.64 -17.42 14.04
CA SER A 5 5.22 -16.12 13.69
C SER A 5 5.33 -16.10 12.17
N ASN A 6 4.50 -15.28 11.52
CA ASN A 6 4.54 -15.08 10.08
C ASN A 6 5.79 -14.24 9.76
N LYS A 7 6.97 -14.86 9.86
CA LYS A 7 8.24 -14.21 9.50
C LYS A 7 8.13 -13.85 8.03
N ARG A 8 8.04 -12.55 7.77
CA ARG A 8 8.03 -12.00 6.40
C ARG A 8 9.27 -12.53 5.70
N ALA A 9 9.11 -13.25 4.60
CA ALA A 9 10.23 -13.70 3.80
C ALA A 9 11.07 -12.47 3.42
N ASP A 10 12.36 -12.50 3.72
CA ASP A 10 13.26 -11.43 3.29
C ASP A 10 13.53 -11.62 1.80
N VAL A 11 12.89 -10.79 0.99
CA VAL A 11 13.00 -10.80 -0.48
C VAL A 11 14.12 -9.87 -0.95
N ARG A 12 14.92 -9.30 -0.04
CA ARG A 12 16.02 -8.40 -0.39
C ARG A 12 17.13 -9.20 -1.06
N THR A 13 17.48 -8.82 -2.28
CA THR A 13 18.54 -9.47 -3.07
C THR A 13 19.91 -8.81 -2.88
N GLY A 14 20.01 -7.76 -2.06
CA GLY A 14 21.25 -6.98 -1.93
C GLY A 14 21.60 -6.17 -3.19
N CYS A 15 20.58 -5.75 -3.97
CA CYS A 15 20.79 -4.94 -5.16
C CYS A 15 21.54 -3.63 -4.84
N LEU A 16 22.56 -3.31 -5.64
CA LEU A 16 23.38 -2.10 -5.50
C LEU A 16 22.97 -0.98 -6.46
N ALA A 17 21.97 -1.21 -7.31
CA ALA A 17 21.43 -0.18 -8.21
C ALA A 17 20.99 1.03 -7.41
N ASN A 18 21.46 2.23 -7.80
CA ASN A 18 21.18 3.46 -7.08
C ASN A 18 21.36 4.70 -7.94
N MET A 19 20.69 5.78 -7.52
CA MET A 19 20.82 7.12 -8.09
C MET A 19 21.17 8.10 -6.99
N ARG A 20 22.14 9.00 -7.25
CA ARG A 20 22.46 10.10 -6.34
C ARG A 20 22.33 11.44 -7.04
N LEU A 21 21.60 12.35 -6.40
CA LEU A 21 21.34 13.69 -6.89
C LEU A 21 22.01 14.74 -5.98
N LYS A 22 22.44 15.85 -6.57
CA LYS A 22 22.83 17.09 -5.89
C LYS A 22 21.89 18.21 -6.35
N ILE A 23 21.64 19.18 -5.47
CA ILE A 23 20.95 20.42 -5.84
C ILE A 23 21.99 21.33 -6.51
N ASP A 24 21.70 21.75 -7.74
CA ASP A 24 22.45 22.76 -8.46
C ASP A 24 21.72 24.10 -8.32
N PHE A 25 22.23 24.96 -7.45
CA PHE A 25 21.65 26.28 -7.21
C PHE A 25 21.85 27.25 -8.38
N THR A 26 22.86 27.04 -9.22
CA THR A 26 23.15 27.89 -10.38
C THR A 26 22.13 27.64 -11.48
N LYS A 27 21.85 26.36 -11.77
CA LYS A 27 20.86 25.96 -12.77
C LYS A 27 19.44 25.84 -12.20
N LYS A 28 19.26 26.06 -10.89
CA LYS A 28 18.00 25.88 -10.16
C LYS A 28 17.37 24.50 -10.43
N GLY A 29 18.18 23.45 -10.33
CA GLY A 29 17.76 22.09 -10.68
C GLY A 29 18.48 21.00 -9.89
N TYR A 30 18.30 19.76 -10.31
CA TYR A 30 18.99 18.60 -9.74
C TYR A 30 20.02 18.07 -10.74
N LEU A 31 21.24 17.83 -10.25
CA LEU A 31 22.32 17.17 -10.98
C LEU A 31 22.42 15.72 -10.53
N ILE A 32 22.22 14.78 -11.45
CA ILE A 32 22.56 13.37 -11.23
C ILE A 32 24.07 13.24 -11.40
N TYR A 33 24.78 12.88 -10.32
CA TYR A 33 26.25 12.75 -10.33
C TYR A 33 26.72 11.31 -10.15
N HIS A 34 25.81 10.39 -9.82
CA HIS A 34 26.09 8.97 -9.73
C HIS A 34 24.82 8.18 -10.09
N TRP A 35 24.98 7.19 -10.95
CA TRP A 35 23.92 6.30 -11.40
C TRP A 35 24.48 4.90 -11.63
N THR A 36 23.82 3.89 -11.08
CA THR A 36 24.11 2.47 -11.30
C THR A 36 22.80 1.78 -11.62
N ASP A 37 22.67 1.28 -12.86
CA ASP A 37 21.45 0.63 -13.38
C ASP A 37 21.51 -0.90 -13.30
N GLU A 38 22.64 -1.47 -12.89
CA GLU A 38 22.84 -2.91 -12.84
C GLU A 38 22.02 -3.52 -11.69
N HIS A 39 20.91 -4.16 -12.07
CA HIS A 39 20.05 -4.89 -11.16
C HIS A 39 20.44 -6.37 -11.09
N ASN A 40 20.41 -6.94 -9.88
CA ASN A 40 20.64 -8.36 -9.66
C ASN A 40 19.34 -9.17 -9.50
N HIS A 41 18.21 -8.57 -9.87
CA HIS A 41 16.88 -9.14 -9.81
C HIS A 41 16.08 -8.70 -11.04
N ILE A 42 15.04 -9.48 -11.36
CA ILE A 42 14.10 -9.13 -12.43
C ILE A 42 13.28 -7.92 -11.97
N MET A 43 13.03 -6.98 -12.88
CA MET A 43 12.11 -5.88 -12.62
C MET A 43 10.68 -6.39 -12.55
N ILE A 44 9.82 -5.69 -11.80
CA ILE A 44 8.40 -6.06 -11.76
C ILE A 44 7.75 -5.83 -13.13
N ASP A 45 6.90 -6.77 -13.53
CA ASP A 45 6.11 -6.63 -14.75
C ASP A 45 5.21 -5.39 -14.68
N ALA A 46 5.00 -4.73 -15.83
CA ALA A 46 4.22 -3.50 -15.92
C ALA A 46 2.77 -3.66 -15.39
N ASP A 47 2.19 -4.84 -15.57
CA ASP A 47 0.83 -5.19 -15.10
C ASP A 47 0.75 -5.28 -13.56
N LYS A 48 1.88 -5.46 -12.86
CA LYS A 48 1.97 -5.64 -11.41
C LYS A 48 2.49 -4.41 -10.67
N VAL A 49 2.82 -3.32 -11.37
CA VAL A 49 3.30 -2.06 -10.77
C VAL A 49 2.33 -1.54 -9.70
N HIS A 50 1.01 -1.70 -9.92
CA HIS A 50 -0.04 -1.31 -8.96
C HIS A 50 0.02 -2.06 -7.62
N LEU A 51 0.79 -3.15 -7.51
CA LEU A 51 0.99 -3.91 -6.27
C LEU A 51 2.18 -3.39 -5.45
N LEU A 52 3.05 -2.57 -6.04
CA LEU A 52 4.18 -1.99 -5.32
C LEU A 52 3.69 -1.04 -4.21
N PRO A 53 4.24 -1.11 -2.99
CA PRO A 53 3.82 -0.26 -1.88
C PRO A 53 3.84 1.25 -2.19
N MET A 54 4.79 1.71 -3.00
CA MET A 54 4.91 3.10 -3.45
C MET A 54 3.70 3.59 -4.27
N PHE A 55 3.04 2.67 -4.99
CA PHE A 55 1.91 2.98 -5.86
C PHE A 55 0.56 2.64 -5.21
N ARG A 56 0.58 2.16 -3.96
CA ARG A 56 -0.63 1.79 -3.21
C ARG A 56 -0.95 2.86 -2.19
N ASP A 57 -2.03 3.60 -2.44
CA ASP A 57 -2.56 4.58 -1.49
C ASP A 57 -4.09 4.66 -1.59
N ILE A 58 -4.74 4.72 -0.43
CA ILE A 58 -6.19 4.92 -0.35
C ILE A 58 -6.45 6.41 -0.27
N GLN A 59 -6.97 6.97 -1.36
CA GLN A 59 -7.22 8.40 -1.47
C GLN A 59 -8.30 8.85 -0.47
N PRO A 60 -8.30 10.12 -0.03
CA PRO A 60 -9.28 10.64 0.92
C PRO A 60 -10.74 10.40 0.50
N ALA A 61 -11.05 10.60 -0.78
CA ALA A 61 -12.40 10.33 -1.31
C ALA A 61 -12.79 8.85 -1.20
N GLN A 62 -11.84 7.94 -1.47
CA GLN A 62 -12.06 6.50 -1.35
C GLN A 62 -12.27 6.10 0.12
N LYS A 63 -11.52 6.71 1.06
CA LYS A 63 -11.70 6.52 2.51
C LYS A 63 -13.12 6.88 2.95
N SER A 64 -13.64 8.04 2.50
CA SER A 64 -15.01 8.45 2.83
C SER A 64 -16.07 7.46 2.34
N ILE A 65 -15.90 6.90 1.13
CA ILE A 65 -16.80 5.87 0.60
C ILE A 65 -16.69 4.58 1.42
N ILE A 66 -15.48 4.17 1.78
CA ILE A 66 -15.25 3.00 2.64
C ILE A 66 -15.98 3.19 3.97
N ASP A 67 -15.77 4.32 4.65
CA ASP A 67 -16.38 4.60 5.95
C ASP A 67 -17.91 4.65 5.87
N MET A 68 -18.48 5.24 4.80
CA MET A 68 -19.92 5.22 4.53
C MET A 68 -20.44 3.79 4.35
N HIS A 69 -19.79 2.98 3.52
CA HIS A 69 -20.22 1.60 3.31
C HIS A 69 -20.21 0.79 4.60
N ILE A 70 -19.13 0.91 5.40
CA ILE A 70 -19.01 0.19 6.66
C ILE A 70 -20.08 0.66 7.66
N SER A 71 -20.39 1.95 7.74
CA SER A 71 -21.45 2.46 8.63
C SER A 71 -22.85 2.00 8.20
N CYS A 72 -23.08 1.79 6.90
CA CYS A 72 -24.29 1.18 6.35
C CYS A 72 -24.32 -0.36 6.50
N GLY A 73 -23.32 -0.99 7.12
CA GLY A 73 -23.25 -2.44 7.30
C GLY A 73 -22.86 -3.22 6.04
N ILE A 74 -22.39 -2.55 4.98
CA ILE A 74 -21.88 -3.21 3.78
C ILE A 74 -20.54 -3.88 4.12
N SER A 75 -20.41 -5.16 3.76
CA SER A 75 -19.18 -5.90 4.05
C SER A 75 -17.96 -5.31 3.32
N GLU A 76 -16.79 -5.42 3.95
CA GLU A 76 -15.51 -5.03 3.33
C GLU A 76 -15.31 -5.66 1.95
N ARG A 77 -15.73 -6.92 1.76
CA ARG A 77 -15.65 -7.60 0.46
C ARG A 77 -16.50 -6.90 -0.59
N ALA A 78 -17.78 -6.67 -0.29
CA ALA A 78 -18.69 -6.01 -1.21
C ALA A 78 -18.23 -4.58 -1.53
N THR A 79 -17.71 -3.85 -0.55
CA THR A 79 -17.12 -2.52 -0.76
C THR A 79 -15.96 -2.55 -1.74
N TYR A 80 -15.03 -3.50 -1.57
CA TYR A 80 -13.91 -3.64 -2.50
C TYR A 80 -14.37 -4.03 -3.91
N ASP A 81 -15.37 -4.92 -4.01
CA ASP A 81 -15.95 -5.32 -5.30
C ASP A 81 -16.64 -4.13 -6.00
N THR A 82 -17.25 -3.20 -5.25
CA THR A 82 -17.75 -1.92 -5.79
C THR A 82 -16.62 -1.08 -6.39
N PHE A 83 -15.47 -0.97 -5.71
CA PHE A 83 -14.31 -0.27 -6.27
C PHE A 83 -13.78 -0.95 -7.53
N LEU A 84 -13.69 -2.27 -7.57
CA LEU A 84 -13.29 -2.98 -8.78
C LEU A 84 -14.24 -2.68 -9.95
N SER A 85 -15.54 -2.62 -9.67
CA SER A 85 -16.56 -2.34 -10.68
C SER A 85 -16.48 -0.90 -11.20
N ILE A 86 -16.32 0.09 -10.31
CA ILE A 86 -16.23 1.51 -10.69
C ILE A 86 -14.95 1.82 -11.46
N TYR A 87 -13.82 1.27 -11.01
CA TYR A 87 -12.50 1.59 -11.57
C TYR A 87 -12.07 0.63 -12.68
N GLY A 88 -12.85 -0.41 -12.99
CA GLY A 88 -12.55 -1.34 -14.08
C GLY A 88 -11.42 -2.32 -13.74
N GLY A 89 -11.35 -2.77 -12.49
CA GLY A 89 -10.43 -3.82 -12.04
C GLY A 89 -9.28 -3.36 -11.16
N HIS A 90 -8.49 -4.32 -10.69
CA HIS A 90 -7.46 -4.11 -9.66
C HIS A 90 -6.40 -3.04 -10.00
N PRO A 91 -5.85 -2.98 -11.22
CA PRO A 91 -4.79 -2.01 -11.52
C PRO A 91 -5.21 -0.55 -11.36
N ASN A 92 -6.51 -0.27 -11.47
CA ASN A 92 -7.05 1.08 -11.52
C ASN A 92 -7.59 1.56 -10.17
N VAL A 93 -7.75 0.68 -9.18
CA VAL A 93 -8.27 1.04 -7.84
C VAL A 93 -7.23 1.81 -7.02
N GLY A 94 -5.93 1.52 -7.24
CA GLY A 94 -4.83 2.16 -6.52
C GLY A 94 -4.55 1.60 -5.11
N PHE A 95 -5.28 0.57 -4.67
CA PHE A 95 -5.01 -0.14 -3.43
C PHE A 95 -5.51 -1.59 -3.48
N THR A 96 -4.97 -2.44 -2.61
CA THR A 96 -5.39 -3.85 -2.50
C THR A 96 -6.48 -4.01 -1.47
N ARG A 97 -7.24 -5.11 -1.55
CA ARG A 97 -8.22 -5.49 -0.51
C ARG A 97 -7.60 -5.50 0.90
N ARG A 98 -6.35 -5.96 1.02
CA ARG A 98 -5.63 -5.99 2.30
C ARG A 98 -5.37 -4.58 2.84
N ASP A 99 -5.04 -3.62 1.98
CA ASP A 99 -4.83 -2.24 2.40
C ASP A 99 -6.12 -1.63 2.97
N MET A 100 -7.25 -1.89 2.32
CA MET A 100 -8.58 -1.48 2.79
C MET A 100 -8.95 -2.14 4.12
N SER A 101 -8.76 -3.46 4.26
CA SER A 101 -9.02 -4.14 5.53
C SER A 101 -8.13 -3.62 6.66
N ASN A 102 -6.86 -3.33 6.39
CA ASN A 102 -5.97 -2.70 7.36
C ASN A 102 -6.46 -1.30 7.77
N TYR A 103 -6.96 -0.50 6.82
CA TYR A 103 -7.57 0.80 7.08
C TYR A 103 -8.79 0.68 8.00
N VAL A 104 -9.73 -0.21 7.65
CA VAL A 104 -10.96 -0.43 8.43
C VAL A 104 -10.65 -0.94 9.83
N GLN A 105 -9.74 -1.90 9.97
CA GLN A 105 -9.31 -2.41 11.27
C GLN A 105 -8.67 -1.31 12.12
N LYS A 106 -7.79 -0.49 11.54
CA LYS A 106 -7.17 0.64 12.23
C LYS A 106 -8.23 1.66 12.68
N ASN A 107 -9.25 1.91 11.86
CA ASN A 107 -10.33 2.85 12.21
C ASN A 107 -11.19 2.29 13.35
N LYS A 108 -11.54 1.00 13.31
CA LYS A 108 -12.23 0.30 14.41
C LYS A 108 -11.44 0.41 15.71
N MET A 109 -10.13 0.14 15.69
CA MET A 109 -9.28 0.24 16.88
C MET A 109 -9.19 1.65 17.46
N ARG A 110 -9.20 2.69 16.62
CA ARG A 110 -9.22 4.08 17.08
C ARG A 110 -10.53 4.46 17.75
N ASN A 111 -11.63 3.83 17.35
CA ASN A 111 -12.97 4.10 17.85
C ASN A 111 -13.40 3.18 19.00
N MET A 112 -12.57 2.20 19.37
CA MET A 112 -12.80 1.38 20.56
C MET A 112 -12.48 2.18 21.83
N ALA A 113 -13.36 2.10 22.83
CA ALA A 113 -13.08 2.65 24.15
C ALA A 113 -11.91 1.87 24.80
N PRO A 114 -11.05 2.52 25.60
CA PRO A 114 -10.01 1.83 26.34
C PRO A 114 -10.67 0.92 27.40
N GLY A 115 -10.86 -0.36 27.08
CA GLY A 115 -11.47 -1.33 28.00
C GLY A 115 -11.96 -2.63 27.37
N ASP A 116 -12.31 -2.63 26.07
CA ASP A 116 -12.98 -3.77 25.43
C ASP A 116 -12.01 -4.79 24.77
N GLY A 117 -10.71 -4.64 25.03
CA GLY A 117 -9.69 -5.60 24.63
C GLY A 117 -9.63 -6.78 25.60
N HIS A 118 -10.63 -7.66 25.59
CA HIS A 118 -10.53 -8.92 26.29
C HIS A 118 -9.52 -9.82 25.55
N VAL A 119 -8.31 -9.90 26.10
CA VAL A 119 -7.31 -10.91 25.77
C VAL A 119 -7.77 -12.25 26.33
N MET A 120 -8.05 -13.21 25.44
CA MET A 120 -7.95 -14.65 25.71
C MET A 120 -7.06 -15.29 24.65
#